data_AF-A0A935BFB3-F1
#
_entry.id   AF-A0A935BFB3-F1
#
_cell.length_a   1.000
_cell.length_b   1.000
_cell.length_c   1.000
_cell.angle_alpha   90.00
_cell.angle_beta   90.00
_cell.angle_gamma   90.00
#
_symmetry.space_group_name_H-M   'P 1'
#
loop_
_entity.id
_entity.type
_entity.pdbx_description
1 polymer ?
#
loop_
_entity_poly.entity_id
_entity_poly.type
_entity_poly.pdbx_seq_one_letter_code
_entity_poly.pdbx_strand_id
1 'polypeptide(L)'
;MANLLVFFDGEKLISVNPGGTVRIGLPCFEEAESCSRRRRSSRACSAANSTFRLRTAKGLRIHQVVSVLRNPKSEADMERLGLAVFDVVEHDGEKTDTLKKSFGLLDKWFAKGKLVQVVEHVQTKKTDEILALLADWVIEKGSEGLVLQHDTANWYKIKLRHNLDAAIIGYSEGSDERKGLLHDLLVAVVRNDGTFHELTRVGGGFRDEERKTIAADLKKRIVPSDYVAVNNDYVAYEMIKPGPVIELSCLDLITESSRGGPVNRMVLKWDGKRYNALSRMPLVSVISPQFVRIRDDKEATIEDVNIHQLTDIAPVASAEKSAEDTTSAPSQILQREVYTKTMKDKLMVRKLLLWKTNKEEKPEFPAYVVYLTDFSPNRADPLQREIRIAATESAARKQYERMAKENFIGGWGKLGEFCSFAFLIWPFRPDRNTGCNR
;
A
#
# COMPACT_ATOMS: atom_id res chain seq x y z
N MET A 1 14.20 -7.75 -5.64
CA MET A 1 15.64 -7.76 -5.28
C MET A 1 16.12 -6.39 -4.83
N ALA A 2 16.91 -6.29 -3.76
CA ALA A 2 17.68 -5.09 -3.44
C ALA A 2 19.00 -5.21 -4.17
N ASN A 3 19.02 -4.86 -5.45
CA ASN A 3 20.24 -4.86 -6.22
C ASN A 3 21.23 -3.86 -5.59
N LEU A 4 22.49 -4.23 -5.52
CA LEU A 4 23.57 -3.34 -5.12
C LEU A 4 24.85 -3.69 -5.87
N LEU A 5 25.64 -2.66 -6.11
CA LEU A 5 26.98 -2.77 -6.66
C LEU A 5 27.95 -2.88 -5.49
N VAL A 6 28.76 -3.93 -5.49
CA VAL A 6 29.82 -4.15 -4.53
C VAL A 6 31.14 -3.78 -5.17
N PHE A 7 31.96 -3.01 -4.45
CA PHE A 7 33.33 -2.69 -4.82
C PHE A 7 34.28 -3.24 -3.77
N PHE A 8 35.31 -3.93 -4.22
CA PHE A 8 36.42 -4.38 -3.40
C PHE A 8 37.69 -3.70 -3.91
N ASP A 9 38.48 -3.10 -3.03
CA ASP A 9 39.73 -2.38 -3.38
C ASP A 9 41.00 -3.21 -3.10
N GLY A 10 40.84 -4.48 -2.70
CA GLY A 10 41.93 -5.36 -2.24
C GLY A 10 42.01 -5.47 -0.71
N GLU A 11 41.47 -4.49 0.01
CA GLU A 11 41.37 -4.51 1.46
C GLU A 11 39.92 -4.55 1.89
N LYS A 12 39.14 -3.52 1.61
CA LYS A 12 37.76 -3.38 2.10
C LYS A 12 36.74 -3.57 1.00
N LEU A 13 35.58 -4.07 1.40
CA LEU A 13 34.42 -4.19 0.57
C LEU A 13 33.38 -3.14 0.96
N ILE A 14 32.98 -2.35 -0.03
CA ILE A 14 31.91 -1.37 0.09
C ILE A 14 30.78 -1.76 -0.84
N SER A 15 29.56 -1.38 -0.49
CA SER A 15 28.41 -1.52 -1.38
C SER A 15 27.68 -0.22 -1.57
N VAL A 16 27.08 -0.06 -2.74
CA VAL A 16 26.24 1.08 -3.11
C VAL A 16 24.93 0.55 -3.70
N ASN A 17 23.80 0.95 -3.12
CA ASN A 17 22.49 0.63 -3.70
C ASN A 17 22.09 1.68 -4.77
N PRO A 18 21.06 1.42 -5.60
CA PRO A 18 20.58 2.38 -6.61
C PRO A 18 20.15 3.73 -6.05
N GLY A 19 19.81 3.80 -4.76
CA GLY A 19 19.48 5.05 -4.07
C GLY A 19 20.70 5.79 -3.50
N GLY A 20 21.92 5.36 -3.83
CA GLY A 20 23.17 5.99 -3.37
C GLY A 20 23.55 5.68 -1.92
N THR A 21 22.82 4.82 -1.21
CA THR A 21 23.18 4.42 0.15
C THR A 21 24.42 3.53 0.12
N VAL A 22 25.47 3.98 0.80
CA VAL A 22 26.72 3.24 0.97
C VAL A 22 26.66 2.38 2.23
N ARG A 23 27.14 1.13 2.17
CA ARG A 23 27.27 0.25 3.35
C ARG A 23 28.64 -0.42 3.39
N ILE A 24 29.13 -0.60 4.62
CA ILE A 24 30.41 -1.21 4.96
C ILE A 24 30.27 -2.05 6.23
N GLY A 25 31.23 -2.94 6.51
CA GLY A 25 31.35 -3.63 7.82
C GLY A 25 30.22 -4.61 8.14
N LEU A 26 29.61 -5.24 7.12
CA LEU A 26 28.66 -6.34 7.35
C LEU A 26 29.40 -7.67 7.46
N PRO A 27 28.93 -8.64 8.26
CA PRO A 27 29.57 -9.96 8.35
C PRO A 27 29.75 -10.66 6.99
N CYS A 28 28.77 -10.52 6.08
CA CYS A 28 28.89 -11.04 4.72
C CYS A 28 29.95 -10.33 3.86
N PHE A 29 30.27 -9.08 4.18
CA PHE A 29 31.32 -8.31 3.51
C PHE A 29 32.70 -8.75 4.02
N GLU A 30 32.86 -8.92 5.32
CA GLU A 30 34.10 -9.43 5.92
C GLU A 30 34.45 -10.82 5.40
N GLU A 31 33.46 -11.70 5.24
CA GLU A 31 33.70 -13.01 4.62
C GLU A 31 34.11 -12.86 3.14
N ALA A 32 33.43 -12.01 2.37
CA ALA A 32 33.78 -11.76 0.98
C ALA A 32 35.18 -11.18 0.80
N GLU A 33 35.61 -10.27 1.70
CA GLU A 33 36.99 -9.78 1.77
C GLU A 33 37.96 -10.93 2.03
N SER A 34 37.69 -11.79 3.02
CA SER A 34 38.53 -12.94 3.36
C SER A 34 38.67 -13.95 2.21
N CYS A 35 37.56 -14.24 1.52
CA CYS A 35 37.54 -15.09 0.33
C CYS A 35 38.39 -14.54 -0.82
N SER A 36 38.42 -13.21 -0.97
CA SER A 36 39.13 -12.51 -2.04
C SER A 36 40.62 -12.31 -1.73
N ARG A 37 40.99 -11.94 -0.49
CA ARG A 37 42.38 -11.72 -0.06
C ARG A 37 43.27 -12.95 -0.18
N ARG A 38 42.71 -14.15 -0.01
CA ARG A 38 43.43 -15.44 -0.14
C ARG A 38 44.05 -15.66 -1.53
N ARG A 39 43.76 -14.81 -2.51
CA ARG A 39 44.06 -15.06 -3.93
C ARG A 39 45.11 -14.13 -4.54
N ARG A 40 45.73 -13.23 -3.74
CA ARG A 40 46.83 -12.32 -4.15
C ARG A 40 46.59 -11.67 -5.54
N SER A 41 45.42 -11.10 -5.79
CA SER A 41 45.27 -10.20 -6.94
C SER A 41 45.86 -8.85 -6.56
N SER A 42 47.00 -8.52 -7.15
CA SER A 42 47.68 -7.24 -7.00
C SER A 42 46.86 -6.15 -7.69
N ARG A 43 46.22 -5.26 -6.93
CA ARG A 43 45.38 -4.13 -7.36
C ARG A 43 43.96 -4.48 -7.85
N ALA A 44 43.28 -5.38 -7.15
CA ALA A 44 41.93 -5.79 -7.53
C ALA A 44 40.85 -4.80 -7.10
N CYS A 45 40.67 -3.71 -7.86
CA CYS A 45 39.35 -3.09 -7.97
C CYS A 45 38.44 -4.08 -8.68
N SER A 46 37.53 -4.71 -7.95
CA SER A 46 36.53 -5.61 -8.53
C SER A 46 35.14 -5.11 -8.19
N ALA A 47 34.33 -4.92 -9.23
CA ALA A 47 32.96 -4.47 -9.10
C ALA A 47 32.01 -5.62 -9.46
N ALA A 48 31.10 -5.97 -8.56
CA ALA A 48 30.18 -7.09 -8.76
C ALA A 48 28.73 -6.71 -8.45
N ASN A 49 27.80 -7.16 -9.30
CA ASN A 49 26.38 -7.00 -9.00
C ASN A 49 25.96 -8.08 -8.00
N SER A 50 25.20 -7.66 -7.00
CA SER A 50 24.77 -8.53 -5.92
C SER A 50 23.41 -8.13 -5.35
N THR A 51 22.85 -9.02 -4.54
CA THR A 51 21.64 -8.75 -3.74
C THR A 51 21.83 -9.30 -2.33
N PHE A 52 21.26 -8.61 -1.36
CA PHE A 52 21.14 -9.17 -0.02
C PHE A 52 20.07 -10.26 0.03
N ARG A 53 20.29 -11.24 0.90
CA ARG A 53 19.34 -12.29 1.27
C ARG A 53 19.38 -12.51 2.78
N LEU A 54 18.31 -13.02 3.37
CA LEU A 54 18.32 -13.49 4.75
C LEU A 54 18.47 -15.01 4.77
N ARG A 55 19.33 -15.51 5.64
CA ARG A 55 19.55 -16.93 5.89
C ARG A 55 18.47 -17.44 6.85
N THR A 56 17.39 -17.95 6.27
CA THR A 56 16.26 -18.53 7.00
C THR A 56 15.75 -19.78 6.32
N ALA A 57 15.08 -20.67 7.06
CA ALA A 57 14.50 -21.91 6.52
C ALA A 57 13.35 -21.67 5.52
N LYS A 58 12.79 -20.46 5.48
CA LYS A 58 11.78 -20.02 4.50
C LYS A 58 12.35 -18.85 3.71
N GLY A 59 12.04 -18.78 2.41
CA GLY A 59 12.34 -17.62 1.58
C GLY A 59 11.65 -16.39 2.16
N LEU A 60 12.42 -15.36 2.51
CA LEU A 60 11.90 -14.13 3.08
C LEU A 60 11.74 -13.05 2.01
N ARG A 61 10.67 -12.27 2.13
CA ARG A 61 10.35 -11.19 1.19
C ARG A 61 11.32 -10.03 1.36
N ILE A 62 11.51 -9.24 0.30
CA ILE A 62 12.48 -8.15 0.26
C ILE A 62 12.34 -7.13 1.41
N HIS A 63 11.12 -6.91 1.91
CA HIS A 63 10.85 -5.98 3.00
C HIS A 63 11.50 -6.42 4.33
N GLN A 64 11.63 -7.73 4.58
CA GLN A 64 12.31 -8.26 5.76
C GLN A 64 13.82 -8.01 5.68
N VAL A 65 14.41 -8.19 4.50
CA VAL A 65 15.83 -7.86 4.24
C VAL A 65 16.08 -6.36 4.46
N VAL A 66 15.23 -5.51 3.91
CA VAL A 66 15.33 -4.05 4.06
C VAL A 66 15.14 -3.62 5.52
N SER A 67 14.25 -4.27 6.27
CA SER A 67 14.03 -4.00 7.69
C SER A 67 15.31 -4.22 8.49
N VAL A 68 15.97 -5.37 8.31
CA VAL A 68 17.25 -5.69 8.98
C VAL A 68 18.34 -4.70 8.57
N LEU A 69 18.46 -4.37 7.28
CA LEU A 69 19.47 -3.42 6.78
C LEU A 69 19.28 -1.98 7.31
N ARG A 70 18.05 -1.57 7.64
CA ARG A 70 17.75 -0.22 8.10
C ARG A 70 17.79 -0.08 9.62
N ASN A 71 17.32 -1.09 10.34
CA ASN A 71 17.21 -1.04 11.79
C ASN A 71 17.40 -2.45 12.39
N PRO A 72 18.64 -2.97 12.42
CA PRO A 72 18.92 -4.28 13.01
C PRO A 72 18.65 -4.23 14.52
N LYS A 73 17.99 -5.25 15.07
CA LYS A 73 17.67 -5.30 16.50
C LYS A 73 18.78 -5.94 17.32
N SER A 74 19.68 -6.69 16.68
CA SER A 74 20.80 -7.37 17.32
C SER A 74 21.91 -7.69 16.30
N GLU A 75 23.11 -8.04 16.78
CA GLU A 75 24.18 -8.56 15.92
C GLU A 75 23.78 -9.85 15.19
N ALA A 76 23.00 -10.72 15.85
CA ALA A 76 22.45 -11.92 15.25
C ALA A 76 21.54 -11.63 14.05
N ASP A 77 20.88 -10.47 13.98
CA ASP A 77 20.14 -10.06 12.79
C ASP A 77 21.07 -9.81 11.60
N MET A 78 22.24 -9.25 11.86
CA MET A 78 23.24 -8.92 10.85
C MET A 78 23.95 -10.17 10.33
N GLU A 79 24.19 -11.16 11.18
CA GLU A 79 24.77 -12.47 10.79
C GLU A 79 23.83 -13.31 9.90
N ARG A 80 22.52 -13.01 9.94
CA ARG A 80 21.55 -13.60 9.02
C ARG A 80 21.62 -13.00 7.62
N LEU A 81 22.22 -11.83 7.44
CA LEU A 81 22.40 -11.26 6.11
C LEU A 81 23.47 -12.03 5.33
N GLY A 82 23.05 -12.55 4.20
CA GLY A 82 23.94 -13.08 3.17
C GLY A 82 24.02 -12.15 1.96
N LEU A 83 25.09 -12.30 1.21
CA LEU A 83 25.34 -11.62 -0.05
C LEU A 83 25.25 -12.65 -1.18
N ALA A 84 24.36 -12.43 -2.15
CA ALA A 84 24.28 -13.25 -3.35
C ALA A 84 24.84 -12.46 -4.54
N VAL A 85 25.94 -12.93 -5.12
CA VAL A 85 26.62 -12.29 -6.26
C VAL A 85 26.23 -12.97 -7.58
N PHE A 86 26.06 -12.19 -8.64
CA PHE A 86 25.52 -12.71 -9.91
C PHE A 86 26.12 -12.12 -11.18
N ASP A 87 27.06 -11.19 -11.06
CA ASP A 87 27.81 -10.65 -12.20
C ASP A 87 29.10 -9.94 -11.72
N VAL A 88 30.08 -9.81 -12.60
CA VAL A 88 31.34 -9.07 -12.41
C VAL A 88 31.43 -7.99 -13.47
N VAL A 89 31.27 -6.73 -13.08
CA VAL A 89 31.36 -5.57 -13.97
C VAL A 89 32.82 -5.31 -14.37
N GLU A 90 33.73 -5.40 -13.41
CA GLU A 90 35.15 -5.10 -13.60
C GLU A 90 36.00 -6.02 -12.73
N HIS A 91 37.17 -6.41 -13.24
CA HIS A 91 38.19 -7.15 -12.54
C HIS A 91 39.58 -6.62 -12.90
N ASP A 92 40.37 -6.24 -11.88
CA ASP A 92 41.74 -5.71 -12.03
C ASP A 92 41.82 -4.49 -12.98
N GLY A 93 40.80 -3.63 -12.98
CA GLY A 93 40.75 -2.44 -13.84
C GLY A 93 40.18 -2.69 -15.24
N GLU A 94 39.88 -3.94 -15.59
CA GLU A 94 39.34 -4.32 -16.91
C GLU A 94 37.89 -4.76 -16.82
N LYS A 95 37.07 -4.32 -17.77
CA LYS A 95 35.67 -4.77 -17.87
C LYS A 95 35.63 -6.26 -18.19
N THR A 96 34.69 -6.97 -17.57
CA THR A 96 34.41 -8.35 -17.95
C THR A 96 33.58 -8.35 -19.23
N ASP A 97 33.97 -9.19 -20.19
CA ASP A 97 33.46 -9.22 -21.56
C ASP A 97 32.46 -10.35 -21.82
N THR A 98 32.45 -11.40 -20.99
CA THR A 98 31.57 -12.56 -21.14
C THR A 98 31.05 -13.06 -19.81
N LEU A 99 29.82 -13.57 -19.80
CA LEU A 99 29.18 -14.18 -18.63
C LEU A 99 29.98 -15.39 -18.15
N LYS A 100 30.57 -16.16 -19.06
CA LYS A 100 31.44 -17.29 -18.69
C LYS A 100 32.65 -16.83 -17.87
N LYS A 101 33.25 -15.70 -18.23
CA LYS A 101 34.35 -15.10 -17.45
C LYS A 101 33.84 -14.57 -16.10
N SER A 102 32.69 -13.87 -16.09
CA SER A 102 32.06 -13.37 -14.86
C SER A 102 31.78 -14.50 -13.87
N PHE A 103 31.00 -15.51 -14.25
CA PHE A 103 30.64 -16.63 -13.38
C PHE A 103 31.86 -17.48 -13.02
N GLY A 104 32.82 -17.66 -13.94
CA GLY A 104 34.08 -18.31 -13.63
C GLY A 104 34.88 -17.61 -12.52
N LEU A 105 34.90 -16.26 -12.51
CA LEU A 105 35.52 -15.47 -11.44
C LEU A 105 34.73 -15.58 -10.13
N LEU A 106 33.40 -15.46 -10.18
CA LEU A 106 32.54 -15.56 -8.99
C LEU A 106 32.67 -16.94 -8.32
N ASP A 107 32.60 -18.02 -9.09
CA ASP A 107 32.77 -19.39 -8.61
C ASP A 107 34.16 -19.58 -8.05
N LYS A 108 35.19 -19.01 -8.70
CA LYS A 108 36.52 -18.92 -8.11
C LYS A 108 36.36 -18.29 -6.74
N TRP A 109 35.97 -17.03 -6.62
CA TRP A 109 36.06 -16.23 -5.39
C TRP A 109 35.23 -16.79 -4.24
N PHE A 110 34.00 -17.22 -4.51
CA PHE A 110 32.98 -17.42 -3.49
C PHE A 110 32.46 -18.85 -3.34
N ALA A 111 33.01 -19.85 -4.05
CA ALA A 111 32.57 -21.25 -3.95
C ALA A 111 32.56 -21.84 -2.53
N LYS A 112 33.34 -21.29 -1.59
CA LYS A 112 33.43 -21.75 -0.20
C LYS A 112 32.82 -20.78 0.82
N GLY A 113 32.15 -19.73 0.36
CA GLY A 113 31.52 -18.74 1.24
C GLY A 113 30.22 -19.26 1.86
N LYS A 114 29.98 -18.90 3.12
CA LYS A 114 28.77 -19.25 3.88
C LYS A 114 27.74 -18.11 3.84
N LEU A 115 28.20 -16.88 4.01
CA LEU A 115 27.43 -15.65 3.96
C LEU A 115 27.43 -15.06 2.54
N VAL A 116 28.56 -15.12 1.82
CA VAL A 116 28.65 -14.75 0.40
C VAL A 116 28.55 -15.98 -0.51
N GLN A 117 27.65 -15.98 -1.48
CA GLN A 117 27.48 -17.09 -2.43
C GLN A 117 27.14 -16.58 -3.83
N VAL A 118 27.55 -17.35 -4.83
CA VAL A 118 27.09 -17.15 -6.21
C VAL A 118 25.62 -17.57 -6.29
N VAL A 119 24.82 -16.82 -7.04
CA VAL A 119 23.42 -17.22 -7.30
C VAL A 119 23.36 -18.58 -7.99
N GLU A 120 22.31 -19.34 -7.68
CA GLU A 120 21.99 -20.55 -8.44
C GLU A 120 21.75 -20.17 -9.90
N HIS A 121 22.45 -20.84 -10.82
CA HIS A 121 22.42 -20.52 -12.23
C HIS A 121 22.62 -21.78 -13.08
N VAL A 122 22.07 -21.76 -14.29
CA VAL A 122 22.21 -22.83 -15.28
C VAL A 122 22.52 -22.20 -16.64
N GLN A 123 23.55 -22.69 -17.31
CA GLN A 123 23.85 -22.29 -18.69
C GLN A 123 23.10 -23.21 -19.65
N THR A 124 22.26 -22.63 -20.51
CA THR A 124 21.53 -23.38 -21.53
C THR A 124 21.43 -22.60 -22.84
N LYS A 125 21.22 -23.34 -23.94
CA LYS A 125 20.90 -22.81 -25.28
C LYS A 125 19.49 -23.21 -25.74
N LYS A 126 18.73 -23.93 -24.92
CA LYS A 126 17.42 -24.48 -25.30
C LYS A 126 16.31 -23.79 -24.53
N THR A 127 15.27 -23.35 -25.24
CA THR A 127 14.09 -22.74 -24.64
C THR A 127 13.36 -23.70 -23.69
N ASP A 128 13.31 -24.99 -24.00
CA ASP A 128 12.63 -26.00 -23.18
C ASP A 128 13.27 -26.14 -21.79
N GLU A 129 14.60 -26.01 -21.69
CA GLU A 129 15.31 -26.04 -20.42
C GLU A 129 15.00 -24.78 -19.58
N ILE A 130 14.82 -23.62 -20.22
CA ILE A 130 14.37 -22.38 -19.54
C ILE A 130 12.95 -22.56 -18.99
N LEU A 131 12.05 -23.17 -19.75
CA LEU A 131 10.67 -23.44 -19.30
C LEU A 131 10.62 -24.46 -18.15
N ALA A 132 11.47 -25.48 -18.19
CA ALA A 132 11.61 -26.44 -17.09
C ALA A 132 12.11 -25.75 -15.80
N LEU A 133 13.09 -24.85 -15.91
CA LEU A 133 13.56 -24.04 -14.77
C LEU A 133 12.50 -23.07 -14.25
N LEU A 134 11.63 -22.54 -15.13
CA LEU A 134 10.51 -21.71 -14.70
C LEU A 134 9.51 -22.54 -13.88
N ALA A 135 9.19 -23.75 -14.32
CA ALA A 135 8.32 -24.65 -13.56
C ALA A 135 8.92 -25.02 -12.19
N ASP A 136 10.16 -25.50 -12.16
CA ASP A 136 10.83 -25.90 -10.91
C ASP A 136 11.07 -24.70 -9.98
N TRP A 137 11.79 -23.68 -10.44
CA TRP A 137 12.26 -22.62 -9.53
C TRP A 137 11.16 -21.64 -9.13
N VAL A 138 10.22 -21.36 -10.03
CA VAL A 138 9.20 -20.32 -9.81
C VAL A 138 7.88 -20.93 -9.35
N ILE A 139 7.38 -21.97 -10.03
CA ILE A 139 6.08 -22.58 -9.68
C ILE A 139 6.22 -23.51 -8.46
N GLU A 140 7.18 -24.44 -8.48
CA GLU A 140 7.33 -25.43 -7.39
C GLU A 140 8.06 -24.84 -6.16
N LYS A 141 9.18 -24.14 -6.38
CA LYS A 141 10.01 -23.58 -5.30
C LYS A 141 9.62 -22.16 -4.88
N GLY A 142 8.71 -21.50 -5.60
CA GLY A 142 8.14 -20.20 -5.22
C GLY A 142 9.10 -19.00 -5.37
N SER A 143 10.09 -19.06 -6.26
CA SER A 143 10.95 -17.91 -6.57
C SER A 143 10.15 -16.81 -7.28
N GLU A 144 10.60 -15.54 -7.22
CA GLU A 144 9.91 -14.40 -7.87
C GLU A 144 9.87 -14.53 -9.41
N GLY A 145 10.87 -15.17 -9.99
CA GLY A 145 11.07 -15.26 -11.43
C GLY A 145 12.47 -15.73 -11.80
N LEU A 146 12.75 -15.73 -13.09
CA LEU A 146 14.08 -15.98 -13.64
C LEU A 146 14.73 -14.69 -14.14
N VAL A 147 16.05 -14.64 -14.06
CA VAL A 147 16.85 -13.64 -14.76
C VAL A 147 17.63 -14.36 -15.86
N LEU A 148 17.27 -14.08 -17.12
CA LEU A 148 18.04 -14.55 -18.26
C LEU A 148 19.13 -13.53 -18.55
N GLN A 149 20.37 -13.98 -18.69
CA GLN A 149 21.48 -13.14 -19.10
C GLN A 149 22.05 -13.69 -20.41
N HIS A 150 22.31 -12.81 -21.37
CA HIS A 150 22.93 -13.13 -22.63
C HIS A 150 24.09 -12.16 -22.91
N ASP A 151 25.22 -12.67 -23.41
CA ASP A 151 26.44 -11.87 -23.64
C ASP A 151 26.18 -10.64 -24.54
N THR A 152 25.26 -10.74 -25.50
CA THR A 152 24.97 -9.65 -26.46
C THR A 152 23.57 -9.05 -26.35
N ALA A 153 22.61 -9.77 -25.74
CA ALA A 153 21.20 -9.35 -25.72
C ALA A 153 20.80 -8.74 -24.39
N ASN A 154 21.78 -8.41 -23.54
CA ASN A 154 21.59 -7.97 -22.15
C ASN A 154 20.82 -9.02 -21.31
N TRP A 155 20.19 -8.53 -20.25
CA TRP A 155 19.39 -9.29 -19.30
C TRP A 155 17.87 -9.12 -19.50
N TYR A 156 17.13 -10.20 -19.26
CA TYR A 156 15.68 -10.23 -19.25
C TYR A 156 15.19 -10.80 -17.92
N LYS A 157 14.02 -10.34 -17.47
CA LYS A 157 13.35 -10.86 -16.28
C LYS A 157 12.09 -11.57 -16.71
N ILE A 158 11.99 -12.86 -16.41
CA ILE A 158 10.78 -13.64 -16.61
C ILE A 158 10.08 -13.74 -15.26
N LYS A 159 8.85 -13.26 -15.18
CA LYS A 159 8.03 -13.30 -13.96
C LYS A 159 6.64 -13.77 -14.30
N LEU A 160 6.02 -14.48 -13.38
CA LEU A 160 4.60 -14.77 -13.47
C LEU A 160 3.81 -13.48 -13.28
N ARG A 161 2.62 -13.46 -13.89
CA ARG A 161 1.59 -12.46 -13.63
C ARG A 161 0.36 -13.19 -13.12
N HIS A 162 -0.32 -12.56 -12.19
CA HIS A 162 -1.62 -13.02 -11.72
C HIS A 162 -2.69 -12.15 -12.35
N ASN A 163 -3.75 -12.78 -12.87
CA ASN A 163 -4.94 -12.07 -13.30
C ASN A 163 -6.01 -12.25 -12.22
N LEU A 164 -6.65 -11.14 -11.87
CA LEU A 164 -7.68 -11.05 -10.85
C LEU A 164 -8.88 -10.35 -11.45
N ASP A 165 -10.07 -10.79 -11.07
CA ASP A 165 -11.30 -10.06 -11.39
C ASP A 165 -11.66 -9.18 -10.20
N ALA A 166 -11.97 -7.91 -10.45
CA ALA A 166 -12.30 -6.95 -9.40
C ALA A 166 -13.46 -6.04 -9.80
N ALA A 167 -14.36 -5.76 -8.86
CA ALA A 167 -15.48 -4.86 -9.07
C ALA A 167 -15.00 -3.41 -8.91
N ILE A 168 -15.35 -2.54 -9.86
CA ILE A 168 -15.12 -1.11 -9.71
C ILE A 168 -16.08 -0.57 -8.65
N ILE A 169 -15.55 0.12 -7.65
CA ILE A 169 -16.34 0.76 -6.57
C ILE A 169 -16.19 2.28 -6.55
N GLY A 170 -15.20 2.82 -7.28
CA GLY A 170 -15.05 4.25 -7.50
C GLY A 170 -14.04 4.56 -8.60
N TYR A 171 -13.95 5.84 -9.00
CA TYR A 171 -12.98 6.30 -9.98
C TYR A 171 -12.56 7.75 -9.71
N SER A 172 -11.42 8.17 -10.27
CA SER A 172 -10.99 9.56 -10.28
C SER A 172 -10.69 10.03 -11.71
N GLU A 173 -10.88 11.32 -11.97
CA GLU A 173 -10.52 11.97 -13.25
C GLU A 173 -9.17 12.67 -13.14
N GLY A 174 -8.46 12.79 -14.26
CA GLY A 174 -7.21 13.55 -14.32
C GLY A 174 -7.42 15.04 -14.08
N SER A 175 -6.35 15.73 -13.66
CA SER A 175 -6.33 17.19 -13.57
C SER A 175 -5.83 17.82 -14.88
N ASP A 176 -6.03 19.13 -15.00
CA ASP A 176 -5.44 19.99 -16.04
C ASP A 176 -5.70 19.46 -17.46
N GLU A 177 -4.64 19.16 -18.21
CA GLU A 177 -4.69 18.68 -19.60
C GLU A 177 -5.36 17.30 -19.73
N ARG A 178 -5.48 16.54 -18.63
CA ARG A 178 -6.12 15.22 -18.58
C ARG A 178 -7.52 15.26 -17.99
N LYS A 179 -8.10 16.45 -17.82
CA LYS A 179 -9.47 16.60 -17.32
C LYS A 179 -10.47 15.86 -18.22
N GLY A 180 -11.38 15.12 -17.59
CA GLY A 180 -12.36 14.28 -18.30
C GLY A 180 -11.83 12.92 -18.76
N LEU A 181 -10.54 12.63 -18.54
CA LEU A 181 -9.97 11.29 -18.73
C LEU A 181 -9.91 10.58 -17.38
N LEU A 182 -10.17 9.27 -17.39
CA LEU A 182 -9.93 8.41 -16.24
C LEU A 182 -8.47 8.53 -15.78
N HIS A 183 -8.26 8.86 -14.52
CA HIS A 183 -6.95 8.81 -13.89
C HIS A 183 -6.67 7.40 -13.37
N ASP A 184 -7.48 6.94 -12.43
CA ASP A 184 -7.45 5.58 -11.88
C ASP A 184 -8.83 5.10 -11.40
N LEU A 185 -8.97 3.78 -11.32
CA LEU A 185 -10.11 3.07 -10.73
C LEU A 185 -9.79 2.66 -9.30
N LEU A 186 -10.77 2.75 -8.40
CA LEU A 186 -10.78 2.06 -7.12
C LEU A 186 -11.57 0.76 -7.26
N VAL A 187 -10.94 -0.37 -6.96
CA VAL A 187 -11.55 -1.69 -7.14
C VAL A 187 -11.60 -2.49 -5.85
N ALA A 188 -12.54 -3.43 -5.77
CA ALA A 188 -12.76 -4.30 -4.62
C ALA A 188 -12.98 -5.75 -5.05
N VAL A 189 -12.67 -6.66 -4.12
CA VAL A 189 -13.15 -8.05 -4.14
C VAL A 189 -14.33 -8.19 -3.19
N VAL A 190 -15.12 -9.25 -3.37
CA VAL A 190 -16.30 -9.52 -2.54
C VAL A 190 -15.96 -10.63 -1.53
N ARG A 191 -16.27 -10.38 -0.25
CA ARG A 191 -16.12 -11.35 0.83
C ARG A 191 -17.30 -12.34 0.83
N ASN A 192 -17.16 -13.45 1.53
CA ASN A 192 -18.20 -14.48 1.61
C ASN A 192 -19.52 -14.01 2.24
N ASP A 193 -19.49 -12.90 2.99
CA ASP A 193 -20.69 -12.23 3.53
C ASP A 193 -21.29 -11.17 2.59
N GLY A 194 -20.80 -11.07 1.35
CA GLY A 194 -21.29 -10.13 0.34
C GLY A 194 -20.77 -8.69 0.50
N THR A 195 -19.90 -8.43 1.47
CA THR A 195 -19.29 -7.10 1.65
C THR A 195 -18.12 -6.88 0.68
N PHE A 196 -17.90 -5.62 0.29
CA PHE A 196 -16.85 -5.23 -0.66
C PHE A 196 -15.58 -4.85 0.09
N HIS A 197 -14.50 -5.59 -0.13
CA HIS A 197 -13.18 -5.30 0.46
C HIS A 197 -12.33 -4.54 -0.54
N GLU A 198 -12.02 -3.27 -0.24
CA GLU A 198 -11.17 -2.42 -1.07
C GLU A 198 -9.83 -3.13 -1.36
N LEU A 199 -9.55 -3.41 -2.63
CA LEU A 199 -8.37 -4.16 -3.04
C LEU A 199 -7.20 -3.22 -3.36
N THR A 200 -7.35 -2.42 -4.41
CA THR A 200 -6.29 -1.56 -4.92
C THR A 200 -6.85 -0.47 -5.82
N ARG A 201 -5.96 0.44 -6.21
CA ARG A 201 -6.18 1.34 -7.35
C ARG A 201 -5.56 0.78 -8.63
N VAL A 202 -6.18 1.08 -9.76
CA VAL A 202 -5.71 0.67 -11.09
C VAL A 202 -5.63 1.91 -11.99
N GLY A 203 -4.41 2.40 -12.23
CA GLY A 203 -4.17 3.58 -13.07
C GLY A 203 -3.41 3.30 -14.36
N GLY A 204 -2.87 2.09 -14.53
CA GLY A 204 -2.13 1.66 -15.72
C GLY A 204 -2.90 0.62 -16.55
N GLY A 205 -2.45 0.38 -17.78
CA GLY A 205 -3.03 -0.63 -18.69
C GLY A 205 -4.10 -0.10 -19.66
N PHE A 206 -4.53 1.15 -19.51
CA PHE A 206 -5.54 1.77 -20.38
C PHE A 206 -4.92 2.47 -21.60
N ARG A 207 -5.64 2.40 -22.72
CA ARG A 207 -5.51 3.31 -23.86
C ARG A 207 -6.25 4.62 -23.58
N ASP A 208 -5.89 5.70 -24.27
CA ASP A 208 -6.48 7.02 -24.03
C ASP A 208 -7.98 7.06 -24.40
N GLU A 209 -8.40 6.35 -25.44
CA GLU A 209 -9.81 6.21 -25.82
C GLU A 209 -10.62 5.47 -24.74
N GLU A 210 -10.03 4.44 -24.12
CA GLU A 210 -10.66 3.70 -23.02
C GLU A 210 -10.83 4.61 -21.80
N ARG A 211 -9.82 5.42 -21.46
CA ARG A 211 -9.90 6.36 -20.34
C ARG A 211 -11.07 7.31 -20.46
N LYS A 212 -11.30 7.85 -21.67
CA LYS A 212 -12.41 8.77 -21.94
C LYS A 212 -13.76 8.06 -21.82
N THR A 213 -13.88 6.88 -22.41
CA THR A 213 -15.13 6.12 -22.45
C THR A 213 -15.54 5.63 -21.07
N ILE A 214 -14.60 5.01 -20.34
CA ILE A 214 -14.84 4.48 -19.00
C ILE A 214 -15.24 5.62 -18.05
N ALA A 215 -14.50 6.74 -18.02
CA ALA A 215 -14.85 7.86 -17.15
C ALA A 215 -16.28 8.39 -17.42
N ALA A 216 -16.65 8.54 -18.69
CA ALA A 216 -17.99 9.00 -19.08
C ALA A 216 -19.10 8.04 -18.62
N ASP A 217 -18.86 6.73 -18.63
CA ASP A 217 -19.84 5.74 -18.20
C ASP A 217 -19.93 5.61 -16.68
N LEU A 218 -18.80 5.65 -15.98
CA LEU A 218 -18.78 5.58 -14.51
C LEU A 218 -19.42 6.81 -13.87
N LYS A 219 -19.30 7.99 -14.51
CA LYS A 219 -19.96 9.22 -14.08
C LYS A 219 -21.48 9.10 -13.96
N LYS A 220 -22.10 8.23 -14.75
CA LYS A 220 -23.55 7.96 -14.73
C LYS A 220 -23.96 7.05 -13.56
N ARG A 221 -23.00 6.45 -12.87
CA ARG A 221 -23.18 5.42 -11.84
C ARG A 221 -22.84 5.90 -10.43
N ILE A 222 -22.56 7.20 -10.25
CA ILE A 222 -22.15 7.77 -8.96
C ILE A 222 -23.24 7.56 -7.90
N VAL A 223 -22.81 7.14 -6.71
CA VAL A 223 -23.68 6.87 -5.55
C VAL A 223 -23.09 7.49 -4.29
N PRO A 224 -23.91 7.79 -3.27
CA PRO A 224 -23.42 8.25 -1.99
C PRO A 224 -22.56 7.18 -1.28
N SER A 225 -21.59 7.64 -0.50
CA SER A 225 -20.77 6.82 0.40
C SER A 225 -20.52 7.60 1.68
N ASP A 226 -20.52 6.94 2.84
CA ASP A 226 -19.98 7.54 4.08
C ASP A 226 -18.45 7.36 4.21
N TYR A 227 -17.88 6.56 3.30
CA TYR A 227 -16.45 6.32 3.17
C TYR A 227 -15.85 7.22 2.08
N VAL A 228 -14.74 7.87 2.42
CA VAL A 228 -13.94 8.67 1.48
C VAL A 228 -12.60 7.98 1.29
N ALA A 229 -12.41 7.43 0.08
CA ALA A 229 -11.11 6.99 -0.39
C ALA A 229 -10.42 8.13 -1.15
N VAL A 230 -9.11 8.25 -1.02
CA VAL A 230 -8.29 9.22 -1.78
C VAL A 230 -7.17 8.50 -2.52
N ASN A 231 -6.83 9.00 -3.69
CA ASN A 231 -5.68 8.52 -4.46
C ASN A 231 -4.36 9.15 -3.97
N ASN A 232 -3.26 8.85 -4.66
CA ASN A 232 -1.93 9.35 -4.29
C ASN A 232 -1.78 10.87 -4.43
N ASP A 233 -2.59 11.49 -5.28
CA ASP A 233 -2.60 12.93 -5.52
C ASP A 233 -3.61 13.65 -4.60
N TYR A 234 -4.08 12.95 -3.56
CA TYR A 234 -5.06 13.42 -2.59
C TYR A 234 -6.43 13.78 -3.20
N VAL A 235 -6.74 13.26 -4.39
CA VAL A 235 -8.04 13.40 -5.02
C VAL A 235 -8.97 12.32 -4.47
N ALA A 236 -10.14 12.73 -3.99
CA ALA A 236 -11.17 11.80 -3.54
C ALA A 236 -11.79 11.05 -4.72
N TYR A 237 -12.01 9.75 -4.54
CA TYR A 237 -12.73 8.96 -5.54
C TYR A 237 -14.21 9.33 -5.56
N GLU A 238 -14.78 9.43 -6.76
CA GLU A 238 -16.21 9.40 -6.97
C GLU A 238 -16.68 7.94 -6.85
N MET A 239 -17.41 7.65 -5.78
CA MET A 239 -17.91 6.29 -5.52
C MET A 239 -19.07 5.96 -6.45
N ILE A 240 -19.09 4.75 -6.98
CA ILE A 240 -20.11 4.30 -7.95
C ILE A 240 -20.84 3.07 -7.45
N LYS A 241 -22.06 2.82 -7.96
CA LYS A 241 -22.74 1.52 -7.75
C LYS A 241 -21.74 0.38 -8.06
N PRO A 242 -21.62 -0.67 -7.21
CA PRO A 242 -20.62 -1.71 -7.42
C PRO A 242 -20.68 -2.32 -8.82
N GLY A 243 -19.51 -2.47 -9.44
CA GLY A 243 -19.36 -2.87 -10.83
C GLY A 243 -19.32 -1.68 -11.80
N PRO A 244 -18.94 -1.86 -13.08
CA PRO A 244 -18.61 -3.12 -13.76
C PRO A 244 -17.39 -3.87 -13.20
N VAL A 245 -17.24 -5.14 -13.57
CA VAL A 245 -16.07 -5.95 -13.22
C VAL A 245 -14.97 -5.76 -14.27
N ILE A 246 -13.72 -5.69 -13.81
CA ILE A 246 -12.54 -5.68 -14.68
C ILE A 246 -11.67 -6.89 -14.41
N GLU A 247 -10.98 -7.34 -15.44
CA GLU A 247 -9.78 -8.17 -15.29
C GLU A 247 -8.58 -7.22 -15.12
N LEU A 248 -7.81 -7.42 -14.06
CA LEU A 248 -6.55 -6.74 -13.83
C LEU A 248 -5.42 -7.76 -13.71
N SER A 249 -4.25 -7.41 -14.22
CA SER A 249 -3.03 -8.19 -14.03
C SER A 249 -2.14 -7.55 -12.97
N CYS A 250 -1.46 -8.34 -12.15
CA CYS A 250 -0.49 -7.86 -11.18
C CYS A 250 0.72 -8.79 -11.08
N LEU A 251 1.83 -8.26 -10.54
CA LEU A 251 3.07 -9.02 -10.38
C LEU A 251 3.10 -9.85 -9.09
N ASP A 252 2.55 -9.32 -7.99
CA ASP A 252 2.67 -9.94 -6.68
C ASP A 252 1.63 -9.36 -5.69
N LEU A 253 1.34 -10.10 -4.62
CA LEU A 253 0.43 -9.75 -3.53
C LEU A 253 1.16 -9.77 -2.17
N ILE A 254 1.30 -8.60 -1.55
CA ILE A 254 2.00 -8.45 -0.27
C ILE A 254 0.98 -8.35 0.87
N THR A 255 1.00 -9.31 1.79
CA THR A 255 0.10 -9.42 2.95
C THR A 255 0.58 -8.63 4.18
N GLU A 256 1.86 -8.24 4.20
CA GLU A 256 2.50 -7.55 5.33
C GLU A 256 3.02 -6.18 4.93
N SER A 257 2.85 -5.21 5.83
CA SER A 257 3.46 -3.89 5.72
C SER A 257 4.96 -3.94 5.98
N SER A 258 5.67 -2.88 5.62
CA SER A 258 7.11 -2.72 5.93
C SER A 258 7.44 -2.72 7.42
N ARG A 259 6.43 -2.61 8.30
CA ARG A 259 6.56 -2.67 9.76
C ARG A 259 6.24 -4.05 10.34
N GLY A 260 5.93 -5.04 9.49
CA GLY A 260 5.64 -6.43 9.89
C GLY A 260 4.21 -6.68 10.36
N GLY A 261 3.34 -5.66 10.42
CA GLY A 261 1.91 -5.84 10.64
C GLY A 261 1.14 -6.09 9.34
N PRO A 262 -0.10 -6.60 9.39
CA PRO A 262 -0.90 -6.89 8.20
C PRO A 262 -1.21 -5.63 7.37
N VAL A 263 -1.40 -5.80 6.06
CA VAL A 263 -1.94 -4.75 5.20
C VAL A 263 -3.45 -4.69 5.39
N ASN A 264 -3.95 -3.70 6.14
CA ASN A 264 -5.38 -3.56 6.41
C ASN A 264 -6.07 -2.60 5.42
N ARG A 265 -7.14 -3.09 4.79
CA ARG A 265 -7.97 -2.37 3.80
C ARG A 265 -9.40 -2.24 4.28
N MET A 266 -10.09 -1.19 3.83
CA MET A 266 -11.46 -0.91 4.25
C MET A 266 -12.43 -1.95 3.67
N VAL A 267 -13.36 -2.42 4.50
CA VAL A 267 -14.52 -3.22 4.06
C VAL A 267 -15.76 -2.32 4.05
N LEU A 268 -16.53 -2.40 2.97
CA LEU A 268 -17.69 -1.58 2.69
C LEU A 268 -18.93 -2.47 2.54
N LYS A 269 -20.03 -2.07 3.17
CA LYS A 269 -21.35 -2.67 2.96
C LYS A 269 -22.11 -1.87 1.93
N TRP A 270 -22.61 -2.53 0.90
CA TRP A 270 -23.54 -1.95 -0.07
C TRP A 270 -24.98 -2.27 0.34
N ASP A 271 -25.83 -1.24 0.50
CA ASP A 271 -27.24 -1.41 0.90
C ASP A 271 -28.24 -1.30 -0.27
N GLY A 272 -27.74 -1.30 -1.51
CA GLY A 272 -28.54 -1.05 -2.71
C GLY A 272 -28.62 0.41 -3.14
N LYS A 273 -28.22 1.35 -2.28
CA LYS A 273 -28.26 2.79 -2.56
C LYS A 273 -26.96 3.52 -2.24
N ARG A 274 -26.23 3.09 -1.21
CA ARG A 274 -24.98 3.71 -0.75
C ARG A 274 -24.01 2.69 -0.18
N TYR A 275 -22.73 3.09 -0.08
CA TYR A 275 -21.75 2.40 0.73
C TYR A 275 -21.76 2.88 2.17
N ASN A 276 -21.58 1.93 3.09
CA ASN A 276 -21.35 2.16 4.51
C ASN A 276 -20.01 1.53 4.91
N ALA A 277 -19.12 2.29 5.53
CA ALA A 277 -17.85 1.79 6.05
C ALA A 277 -18.07 0.87 7.25
N LEU A 278 -17.48 -0.33 7.21
CA LEU A 278 -17.53 -1.27 8.33
C LEU A 278 -16.26 -1.15 9.17
N SER A 279 -15.20 -1.83 8.75
CA SER A 279 -13.93 -1.90 9.47
C SER A 279 -12.77 -2.11 8.51
N ARG A 280 -11.54 -1.89 8.99
CA ARG A 280 -10.34 -2.24 8.24
C ARG A 280 -9.95 -3.68 8.58
N MET A 281 -9.88 -4.54 7.57
CA MET A 281 -9.49 -5.94 7.74
C MET A 281 -8.23 -6.27 6.94
N PRO A 282 -7.44 -7.28 7.36
CA PRO A 282 -6.28 -7.74 6.62
C PRO A 282 -6.64 -8.14 5.19
N LEU A 283 -5.83 -7.70 4.24
CA LEU A 283 -5.88 -8.03 2.81
C LEU A 283 -4.45 -8.00 2.25
N VAL A 284 -4.28 -7.45 1.05
CA VAL A 284 -3.01 -7.41 0.32
C VAL A 284 -2.73 -6.00 -0.20
N SER A 285 -1.45 -5.73 -0.41
CA SER A 285 -0.99 -4.68 -1.32
C SER A 285 -0.67 -5.31 -2.67
N VAL A 286 -1.36 -4.86 -3.71
CA VAL A 286 -1.17 -5.35 -5.08
C VAL A 286 0.00 -4.64 -5.75
N ILE A 287 0.94 -5.40 -6.33
CA ILE A 287 2.12 -4.84 -6.99
C ILE A 287 1.90 -4.70 -8.49
N SER A 288 2.04 -3.46 -8.97
CA SER A 288 1.89 -3.08 -10.39
C SER A 288 0.57 -3.54 -11.03
N PRO A 289 -0.61 -3.22 -10.46
CA PRO A 289 -1.88 -3.56 -11.07
C PRO A 289 -2.04 -2.84 -12.42
N GLN A 290 -2.37 -3.58 -13.47
CA GLN A 290 -2.66 -3.08 -14.81
C GLN A 290 -4.04 -3.55 -15.25
N PHE A 291 -4.85 -2.63 -15.78
CA PHE A 291 -6.08 -2.97 -16.48
C PHE A 291 -5.78 -3.89 -17.66
N VAL A 292 -6.61 -4.93 -17.83
CA VAL A 292 -6.56 -5.84 -18.99
C VAL A 292 -7.79 -5.61 -19.86
N ARG A 293 -9.00 -5.71 -19.28
CA ARG A 293 -10.27 -5.52 -19.97
C ARG A 293 -11.45 -5.40 -18.99
N ILE A 294 -12.58 -4.93 -19.48
CA ILE A 294 -13.88 -5.06 -18.79
C ILE A 294 -14.39 -6.50 -18.98
N ARG A 295 -15.01 -7.05 -17.94
CA ARG A 295 -15.62 -8.39 -17.92
C ARG A 295 -17.13 -8.25 -18.04
N ASP A 296 -17.62 -8.13 -19.28
CA ASP A 296 -19.06 -8.05 -19.56
C ASP A 296 -19.80 -9.37 -19.25
N ASP A 297 -19.04 -10.45 -19.06
CA ASP A 297 -19.50 -11.77 -18.64
C ASP A 297 -19.58 -11.96 -17.12
N LYS A 298 -19.27 -10.92 -16.33
CA LYS A 298 -19.22 -10.98 -14.86
C LYS A 298 -19.94 -9.82 -14.19
N GLU A 299 -20.47 -10.10 -13.01
CA GLU A 299 -21.10 -9.11 -12.14
C GLU A 299 -20.37 -8.96 -10.80
N ALA A 300 -20.69 -7.89 -10.07
CA ALA A 300 -20.08 -7.58 -8.78
C ALA A 300 -20.67 -8.45 -7.64
N THR A 301 -20.54 -9.77 -7.76
CA THR A 301 -21.09 -10.76 -6.82
C THR A 301 -19.99 -11.58 -6.14
N ILE A 302 -20.41 -12.42 -5.17
CA ILE A 302 -19.51 -13.31 -4.43
C ILE A 302 -18.87 -14.33 -5.38
N GLU A 303 -19.61 -14.82 -6.37
CA GLU A 303 -19.20 -15.89 -7.27
C GLU A 303 -18.14 -15.40 -8.27
N ASP A 304 -18.33 -14.19 -8.81
CA ASP A 304 -17.50 -13.68 -9.90
C ASP A 304 -16.22 -12.99 -9.43
N VAL A 305 -16.24 -12.42 -8.23
CA VAL A 305 -15.24 -11.48 -7.71
C VAL A 305 -14.77 -11.83 -6.29
N ASN A 306 -14.81 -13.12 -5.94
CA ASN A 306 -14.55 -13.59 -4.58
C ASN A 306 -13.14 -13.23 -4.08
N ILE A 307 -13.01 -12.93 -2.77
CA ILE A 307 -11.73 -12.78 -2.07
C ILE A 307 -10.82 -14.02 -2.19
N HIS A 308 -11.37 -15.21 -2.44
CA HIS A 308 -10.60 -16.45 -2.58
C HIS A 308 -9.56 -16.42 -3.70
N GLN A 309 -9.82 -15.64 -4.76
CA GLN A 309 -8.83 -15.38 -5.82
C GLN A 309 -7.51 -14.85 -5.26
N LEU A 310 -7.55 -14.15 -4.12
CA LEU A 310 -6.37 -13.64 -3.42
C LEU A 310 -5.79 -14.68 -2.47
N THR A 311 -6.62 -15.44 -1.76
CA THR A 311 -6.16 -16.45 -0.79
C THR A 311 -5.45 -17.63 -1.45
N ASP A 312 -5.82 -17.92 -2.71
CA ASP A 312 -5.17 -18.95 -3.52
C ASP A 312 -3.72 -18.58 -3.88
N ILE A 313 -3.39 -17.28 -3.86
CA ILE A 313 -2.08 -16.74 -4.22
C ILE A 313 -1.27 -16.38 -2.97
N ALA A 314 -1.91 -15.82 -1.93
CA ALA A 314 -1.23 -15.33 -0.74
C ALA A 314 -2.05 -15.57 0.54
N PRO A 315 -1.40 -15.80 1.70
CA PRO A 315 -2.10 -16.07 2.95
C PRO A 315 -2.73 -14.79 3.51
N VAL A 316 -4.02 -14.57 3.22
CA VAL A 316 -4.80 -13.45 3.77
C VAL A 316 -5.43 -13.85 5.10
N ALA A 317 -5.00 -13.19 6.17
CA ALA A 317 -5.55 -13.45 7.51
C ALA A 317 -7.03 -13.02 7.61
N SER A 318 -7.83 -13.81 8.32
CA SER A 318 -9.25 -13.49 8.59
C SER A 318 -10.11 -13.27 7.33
N ALA A 319 -9.76 -13.89 6.19
CA ALA A 319 -10.57 -13.81 4.97
C ALA A 319 -12.02 -14.32 5.17
N GLU A 320 -12.20 -15.32 6.03
CA GLU A 320 -13.51 -15.92 6.35
C GLU A 320 -14.30 -15.19 7.45
N LYS A 321 -13.68 -14.24 8.16
CA LYS A 321 -14.38 -13.52 9.24
C LYS A 321 -15.26 -12.42 8.65
N SER A 322 -16.47 -12.24 9.15
CA SER A 322 -17.28 -11.08 8.73
C SER A 322 -16.66 -9.78 9.21
N ALA A 323 -16.80 -8.73 8.39
CA ALA A 323 -16.42 -7.38 8.76
C ALA A 323 -17.47 -6.65 9.59
N GLU A 324 -18.69 -7.21 9.66
CA GLU A 324 -19.78 -6.64 10.45
C GLU A 324 -19.49 -6.80 11.94
N ASP A 325 -19.43 -5.66 12.63
CA ASP A 325 -19.28 -5.61 14.07
C ASP A 325 -20.66 -5.72 14.73
N THR A 326 -21.16 -6.95 14.85
CA THR A 326 -22.45 -7.23 15.52
C THR A 326 -22.34 -7.29 17.04
N THR A 327 -21.11 -7.28 17.57
CA THR A 327 -20.84 -7.54 18.99
C THR A 327 -20.55 -6.29 19.82
N SER A 328 -19.93 -5.26 19.24
CA SER A 328 -19.54 -4.08 20.04
C SER A 328 -20.72 -3.16 20.32
N ALA A 329 -20.74 -2.61 21.53
CA ALA A 329 -21.75 -1.64 21.91
C ALA A 329 -21.63 -0.33 21.08
N PRO A 330 -22.75 0.33 20.77
CA PRO A 330 -22.73 1.60 20.07
C PRO A 330 -22.02 2.67 20.90
N SER A 331 -21.40 3.64 20.22
CA SER A 331 -20.77 4.77 20.91
C SER A 331 -21.81 5.59 21.67
N GLN A 332 -21.45 6.06 22.86
CA GLN A 332 -22.33 6.84 23.73
C GLN A 332 -21.85 8.30 23.82
N ILE A 333 -22.70 9.24 23.39
CA ILE A 333 -22.44 10.68 23.60
C ILE A 333 -22.61 10.98 25.09
N LEU A 334 -21.55 11.49 25.72
CA LEU A 334 -21.53 11.85 27.15
C LEU A 334 -21.84 13.32 27.35
N GLN A 335 -21.38 14.17 26.44
CA GLN A 335 -21.63 15.61 26.50
C GLN A 335 -21.67 16.22 25.09
N ARG A 336 -22.59 17.15 24.89
CA ARG A 336 -22.74 17.88 23.63
C ARG A 336 -23.11 19.32 23.92
N GLU A 337 -22.34 20.25 23.37
CA GLU A 337 -22.66 21.67 23.42
C GLU A 337 -22.60 22.27 22.03
N VAL A 338 -23.58 23.10 21.72
CA VAL A 338 -23.65 23.85 20.47
C VAL A 338 -23.74 25.32 20.83
N TYR A 339 -22.89 26.12 20.22
CA TYR A 339 -22.87 27.57 20.38
C TYR A 339 -23.02 28.23 19.02
N THR A 340 -23.74 29.34 19.00
CA THR A 340 -23.90 30.18 17.83
C THR A 340 -23.42 31.59 18.07
N LYS A 341 -22.95 32.22 17.00
CA LYS A 341 -22.60 33.63 16.98
C LYS A 341 -22.99 34.22 15.64
N THR A 342 -23.72 35.33 15.65
CA THR A 342 -24.04 36.07 14.43
C THR A 342 -23.01 37.17 14.23
N MET A 343 -22.40 37.23 13.05
CA MET A 343 -21.44 38.27 12.68
C MET A 343 -21.66 38.67 11.23
N LYS A 344 -21.88 39.97 10.97
CA LYS A 344 -22.21 40.51 9.63
C LYS A 344 -23.37 39.75 8.96
N ASP A 345 -24.47 39.58 9.70
CA ASP A 345 -25.69 38.86 9.29
C ASP A 345 -25.51 37.39 8.88
N LYS A 346 -24.34 36.81 9.18
CA LYS A 346 -24.08 35.38 8.96
C LYS A 346 -23.98 34.63 10.28
N LEU A 347 -24.62 33.46 10.32
CA LEU A 347 -24.61 32.57 11.47
C LEU A 347 -23.35 31.70 11.47
N MET A 348 -22.61 31.73 12.56
CA MET A 348 -21.49 30.83 12.86
C MET A 348 -21.94 29.79 13.87
N VAL A 349 -21.46 28.56 13.74
CA VAL A 349 -21.85 27.44 14.61
C VAL A 349 -20.59 26.73 15.10
N ARG A 350 -20.46 26.57 16.41
CA ARG A 350 -19.46 25.69 17.02
C ARG A 350 -20.16 24.56 17.76
N LYS A 351 -19.72 23.33 17.54
CA LYS A 351 -20.25 22.13 18.19
C LYS A 351 -19.11 21.37 18.84
N LEU A 352 -19.16 21.22 20.16
CA LEU A 352 -18.21 20.44 20.93
C LEU A 352 -18.90 19.17 21.44
N LEU A 353 -18.27 18.03 21.22
CA LEU A 353 -18.77 16.71 21.58
C LEU A 353 -17.72 15.98 22.42
N LEU A 354 -18.20 15.25 23.42
CA LEU A 354 -17.46 14.20 24.13
C LEU A 354 -18.29 12.92 24.04
N TRP A 355 -17.67 11.83 23.59
CA TRP A 355 -18.32 10.52 23.60
C TRP A 355 -17.34 9.41 24.00
N LYS A 356 -17.91 8.34 24.54
CA LYS A 356 -17.24 7.05 24.74
C LYS A 356 -17.49 6.17 23.52
N THR A 357 -16.46 5.52 23.00
CA THR A 357 -16.60 4.67 21.80
C THR A 357 -17.20 3.30 22.09
N ASN A 358 -17.03 2.82 23.33
CA ASN A 358 -17.39 1.47 23.78
C ASN A 358 -16.74 0.37 22.93
N LYS A 359 -15.54 0.65 22.42
CA LYS A 359 -14.73 -0.20 21.54
C LYS A 359 -13.26 -0.21 21.97
N GLU A 360 -12.98 0.18 23.22
CA GLU A 360 -11.63 0.31 23.77
C GLU A 360 -10.84 -1.02 23.77
N GLU A 361 -11.51 -2.16 23.65
CA GLU A 361 -10.87 -3.47 23.44
C GLU A 361 -10.21 -3.61 22.06
N LYS A 362 -10.59 -2.77 21.08
CA LYS A 362 -10.05 -2.80 19.72
C LYS A 362 -8.96 -1.75 19.57
N PRO A 363 -7.73 -2.11 19.14
CA PRO A 363 -6.61 -1.17 19.00
C PRO A 363 -6.88 0.04 18.08
N GLU A 364 -7.83 -0.11 17.17
CA GLU A 364 -8.21 0.89 16.16
C GLU A 364 -9.09 2.02 16.72
N PHE A 365 -9.70 1.82 17.90
CA PHE A 365 -10.64 2.77 18.48
C PHE A 365 -10.11 3.32 19.81
N PRO A 366 -10.01 4.66 19.96
CA PRO A 366 -9.73 5.25 21.27
C PRO A 366 -10.93 5.04 22.20
N ALA A 367 -10.71 4.98 23.52
CA ALA A 367 -11.81 4.84 24.49
C ALA A 367 -12.75 6.05 24.48
N TYR A 368 -12.19 7.27 24.40
CA TYR A 368 -12.93 8.53 24.38
C TYR A 368 -12.44 9.45 23.29
N VAL A 369 -13.37 10.19 22.70
CA VAL A 369 -13.08 11.22 21.69
C VAL A 369 -13.73 12.52 22.10
N VAL A 370 -12.97 13.60 21.94
CA VAL A 370 -13.43 14.98 22.07
C VAL A 370 -13.29 15.67 20.72
N TYR A 371 -14.40 16.18 20.19
CA TYR A 371 -14.46 16.67 18.82
C TYR A 371 -15.10 18.05 18.77
N LEU A 372 -14.36 19.02 18.23
CA LEU A 372 -14.85 20.35 17.94
C LEU A 372 -15.13 20.47 16.44
N THR A 373 -16.32 20.94 16.10
CA THR A 373 -16.64 21.47 14.77
C THR A 373 -16.78 22.97 14.88
N ASP A 374 -16.10 23.72 14.03
CA ASP A 374 -16.21 25.18 13.95
C ASP A 374 -16.58 25.56 12.51
N PHE A 375 -17.80 26.06 12.32
CA PHE A 375 -18.28 26.59 11.05
C PHE A 375 -18.36 28.12 11.08
N SER A 376 -17.72 28.75 10.10
CA SER A 376 -17.76 30.19 9.87
C SER A 376 -17.77 30.48 8.36
N PRO A 377 -18.87 31.01 7.80
CA PRO A 377 -19.00 31.28 6.37
C PRO A 377 -18.15 32.48 5.88
N ASN A 378 -17.41 33.14 6.77
CA ASN A 378 -16.52 34.26 6.44
C ASN A 378 -15.04 33.84 6.34
N ARG A 379 -14.70 32.58 6.62
CA ARG A 379 -13.33 32.05 6.47
C ARG A 379 -13.10 31.51 5.06
N ALA A 380 -11.83 31.50 4.65
CA ALA A 380 -11.37 30.83 3.43
C ALA A 380 -11.65 29.31 3.50
N ASP A 381 -11.46 28.70 4.67
CA ASP A 381 -11.97 27.37 5.01
C ASP A 381 -13.16 27.51 5.98
N PRO A 382 -14.40 27.38 5.48
CA PRO A 382 -15.57 27.58 6.30
C PRO A 382 -15.69 26.58 7.45
N LEU A 383 -15.12 25.37 7.34
CA LEU A 383 -15.35 24.29 8.30
C LEU A 383 -14.05 23.73 8.87
N GLN A 384 -13.73 24.14 10.09
CA GLN A 384 -12.58 23.62 10.83
C GLN A 384 -13.01 22.53 11.83
N ARG A 385 -12.13 21.57 12.07
CA ARG A 385 -12.36 20.44 12.97
C ARG A 385 -11.13 20.19 13.84
N GLU A 386 -11.32 19.93 15.13
CA GLU A 386 -10.27 19.48 16.04
C GLU A 386 -10.71 18.20 16.73
N ILE A 387 -9.83 17.20 16.76
CA ILE A 387 -10.08 15.89 17.38
C ILE A 387 -9.02 15.63 18.44
N ARG A 388 -9.45 15.29 19.66
CA ARG A 388 -8.59 14.80 20.74
C ARG A 388 -9.08 13.45 21.20
N ILE A 389 -8.14 12.57 21.59
CA ILE A 389 -8.43 11.22 22.09
C ILE A 389 -7.94 11.09 23.53
N ALA A 390 -8.59 10.21 24.29
CA ALA A 390 -8.18 9.89 25.65
C ALA A 390 -8.48 8.43 26.01
N ALA A 391 -7.65 7.84 26.87
CA ALA A 391 -7.84 6.49 27.40
C ALA A 391 -8.83 6.45 28.58
N THR A 392 -9.01 7.56 29.28
CA THR A 392 -9.89 7.67 30.46
C THR A 392 -10.86 8.82 30.34
N GLU A 393 -12.03 8.68 30.96
CA GLU A 393 -13.08 9.70 30.96
C GLU A 393 -12.58 11.00 31.61
N SER A 394 -11.84 10.91 32.72
CA SER A 394 -11.29 12.08 33.41
C SER A 394 -10.36 12.91 32.51
N ALA A 395 -9.48 12.25 31.75
CA ALA A 395 -8.61 12.93 30.80
C ALA A 395 -9.42 13.56 29.65
N ALA A 396 -10.43 12.85 29.13
CA ALA A 396 -11.32 13.36 28.09
C ALA A 396 -12.11 14.60 28.56
N ARG A 397 -12.63 14.60 29.79
CA ARG A 397 -13.34 15.74 30.39
C ARG A 397 -12.43 16.95 30.57
N LYS A 398 -11.19 16.77 31.05
CA LYS A 398 -10.20 17.86 31.12
C LYS A 398 -9.91 18.46 29.74
N GLN A 399 -9.76 17.62 28.72
CA GLN A 399 -9.57 18.07 27.33
C GLN A 399 -10.79 18.83 26.81
N TYR A 400 -12.01 18.35 27.11
CA TYR A 400 -13.28 19.00 26.77
C TYR A 400 -13.40 20.37 27.41
N GLU A 401 -13.21 20.47 28.73
CA GLU A 401 -13.29 21.74 29.47
C GLU A 401 -12.27 22.76 28.96
N ARG A 402 -11.04 22.31 28.68
CA ARG A 402 -10.02 23.17 28.09
C ARG A 402 -10.44 23.69 26.72
N MET A 403 -10.91 22.82 25.82
CA MET A 403 -11.38 23.25 24.50
C MET A 403 -12.60 24.17 24.59
N ALA A 404 -13.52 23.93 25.53
CA ALA A 404 -14.66 24.80 25.76
C ALA A 404 -14.21 26.21 26.18
N LYS A 405 -13.26 26.31 27.12
CA LYS A 405 -12.68 27.60 27.56
C LYS A 405 -11.96 28.34 26.44
N GLU A 406 -11.23 27.62 25.59
CA GLU A 406 -10.47 28.19 24.47
C GLU A 406 -11.39 28.64 23.31
N ASN A 407 -12.47 27.89 23.04
CA ASN A 407 -13.28 28.08 21.85
C ASN A 407 -14.63 28.77 22.08
N PHE A 408 -15.10 28.94 23.31
CA PHE A 408 -16.35 29.63 23.61
C PHE A 408 -16.10 30.97 24.32
N ILE A 409 -15.21 31.79 23.76
CA ILE A 409 -14.85 33.12 24.30
C ILE A 409 -15.61 34.21 23.54
N GLY A 410 -16.30 35.10 24.26
CA GLY A 410 -16.80 36.38 23.73
C GLY A 410 -17.86 36.30 22.62
N GLY A 411 -19.13 36.53 22.99
CA GLY A 411 -20.25 36.69 22.05
C GLY A 411 -20.79 35.40 21.43
N TRP A 412 -20.41 34.23 21.97
CA TRP A 412 -21.02 32.94 21.62
C TRP A 412 -22.18 32.63 22.57
N GLY A 413 -23.39 32.46 22.03
CA GLY A 413 -24.57 32.05 22.79
C GLY A 413 -24.74 30.53 22.75
N LYS A 414 -24.93 29.89 23.91
CA LYS A 414 -25.24 28.46 24.00
C LYS A 414 -26.65 28.23 23.44
N LEU A 415 -26.78 27.35 22.45
CA LEU A 415 -28.09 26.78 22.10
C LEU A 415 -28.43 25.76 23.19
N GLY A 416 -29.56 25.99 23.89
CA GLY A 416 -30.06 25.06 24.90
C GLY A 416 -30.24 23.64 24.36
N GLU A 417 -30.33 22.66 25.25
CA GLU A 417 -30.59 21.27 24.86
C GLU A 417 -31.92 21.17 24.12
N PHE A 418 -31.85 21.02 22.80
CA PHE A 418 -33.04 20.74 22.00
C PHE A 418 -33.58 19.37 22.42
N CYS A 419 -34.74 19.40 23.07
CA CYS A 419 -35.67 18.30 23.19
C CYS A 419 -36.09 17.85 21.78
N SER A 420 -36.43 16.57 21.65
CA SER A 420 -36.49 15.79 20.41
C SER A 420 -37.23 16.42 19.20
N PHE A 421 -36.81 15.93 18.03
CA PHE A 421 -37.43 15.99 16.68
C PHE A 421 -36.98 17.11 15.72
N ALA A 422 -36.28 16.64 14.68
CA ALA A 422 -36.16 17.19 13.33
C ALA A 422 -35.82 18.68 13.19
N PHE A 423 -34.54 19.00 13.06
CA PHE A 423 -34.00 19.82 11.96
C PHE A 423 -32.46 19.82 12.05
N LEU A 424 -31.79 19.78 10.88
CA LEU A 424 -30.33 19.78 10.66
C LEU A 424 -29.55 18.49 10.96
N ILE A 425 -29.92 17.40 10.27
CA ILE A 425 -28.90 16.60 9.57
C ILE A 425 -28.79 17.24 8.18
N TRP A 426 -27.80 18.10 7.97
CA TRP A 426 -27.47 18.63 6.64
C TRP A 426 -26.31 17.82 6.07
N PRO A 427 -26.54 16.91 5.10
CA PRO A 427 -25.48 16.44 4.21
C PRO A 427 -25.34 17.50 3.11
N PHE A 428 -24.18 18.13 2.99
CA PHE A 428 -23.95 19.15 1.98
C PHE A 428 -23.96 18.51 0.58
N ARG A 429 -25.03 18.72 -0.20
CA ARG A 429 -25.02 18.62 -1.67
C ARG A 429 -24.66 19.99 -2.23
N PRO A 430 -23.66 20.13 -3.12
CA PRO A 430 -23.53 21.32 -3.94
C PRO A 430 -24.54 21.18 -5.09
N ASP A 431 -25.66 21.89 -5.01
CA ASP A 431 -26.63 21.90 -6.10
C ASP A 431 -26.18 22.82 -7.25
N ARG A 432 -26.58 22.35 -8.43
CA ARG A 432 -26.18 22.84 -9.74
C ARG A 432 -26.66 24.26 -9.98
N ASN A 433 -25.79 24.97 -10.69
CA ASN A 433 -26.03 26.20 -11.44
C ASN A 433 -27.41 26.22 -12.13
N THR A 434 -28.39 26.93 -11.56
CA THR A 434 -29.53 27.46 -12.32
C THR A 434 -29.12 28.82 -12.86
N GLY A 435 -28.52 28.81 -14.05
CA GLY A 435 -28.38 30.02 -14.86
C GLY A 435 -29.76 30.46 -15.33
N CYS A 436 -30.22 31.58 -14.80
CA CYS A 436 -31.30 32.35 -15.38
C CYS A 436 -30.83 33.80 -15.45
N ASN A 437 -30.52 34.27 -16.65
CA ASN A 437 -30.76 35.65 -17.03
C ASN A 437 -30.81 35.73 -18.55
N ARG A 438 -31.64 36.69 -18.98
CA ARG A 438 -32.03 37.10 -20.33
C ARG A 438 -30.97 36.94 -21.42
#